data_AF-A0A8S3JZ81-F1
#
_entry.id   AF-A0A8S3JZ81-F1
#
_cell.length_a   1.000
_cell.length_b   1.000
_cell.length_c   1.000
_cell.angle_alpha   90.00
_cell.angle_beta   90.00
_cell.angle_gamma   90.00
#
_symmetry.space_group_name_H-M   'P 1'
#
loop_
_entity.id
_entity.type
_entity.pdbx_description
1 polymer ?
#
loop_
_entity_poly.entity_id
_entity_poly.type
_entity_poly.pdbx_seq_one_letter_code
_entity_poly.pdbx_strand_id
1 'polypeptide(L)' 'MVVASSREGVPITADDLGVTGALAVLMRDAIKPTLMQTLEGTPILVHAGPFANIAHGNSSILADQIGLKLVGSDGYIGMY' A
#
# COMPACT_ATOMS: atom_id res chain seq x y z
N MET A 1 9.98 8.36 -8.21
CA MET A 1 9.03 9.49 -7.98
C MET A 1 9.72 10.78 -8.36
N VAL A 2 9.14 11.59 -9.24
CA VAL A 2 9.65 12.94 -9.55
C VAL A 2 9.29 13.87 -8.40
N VAL A 3 10.25 14.65 -7.93
CA VAL A 3 10.10 15.54 -6.75
C VAL A 3 10.41 17.01 -7.07
N ALA A 4 11.14 17.29 -8.15
CA ALA A 4 11.47 18.65 -8.58
C ALA A 4 11.83 18.69 -10.07
N SER A 5 12.08 19.91 -10.57
CA SER A 5 12.74 20.15 -11.86
C SER A 5 14.00 20.98 -11.63
N SER A 6 15.07 20.71 -12.38
CA SER A 6 16.31 21.52 -12.37
C SER A 6 16.07 22.90 -12.98
N ARG A 7 17.08 23.78 -12.92
CA ARG A 7 17.02 25.09 -13.59
C ARG A 7 16.96 24.97 -15.12
N GLU A 8 17.50 23.88 -15.67
CA GLU A 8 17.37 23.52 -17.08
C GLU A 8 16.07 22.77 -17.40
N GLY A 9 15.18 22.58 -16.42
CA GLY A 9 13.89 21.90 -16.60
C GLY A 9 13.95 20.37 -16.56
N VAL A 10 15.09 19.79 -16.20
CA VAL A 10 15.26 18.33 -16.12
C VAL A 10 14.53 17.78 -14.88
N PRO A 11 13.66 16.77 -14.99
CA PRO A 11 13.01 16.16 -13.84
C PRO A 11 14.04 15.55 -12.88
N ILE A 12 13.90 15.85 -11.59
CA ILE A 12 14.71 15.27 -10.51
C ILE A 12 13.85 14.26 -9.75
N THR A 13 14.37 13.07 -9.54
CA THR A 13 13.72 11.97 -8.84
C THR A 13 14.27 11.77 -7.42
N ALA A 14 13.55 11.01 -6.60
CA ALA A 14 14.06 10.59 -5.29
C ALA A 14 15.35 9.74 -5.37
N ASP A 15 15.57 9.04 -6.49
CA ASP A 15 16.78 8.26 -6.73
C ASP A 15 18.00 9.16 -6.98
N ASP A 16 17.83 10.27 -7.71
CA ASP A 16 18.88 11.26 -7.95
C ASP A 16 19.38 11.91 -6.64
N LEU A 17 18.52 11.93 -5.61
CA LEU A 17 18.85 12.41 -4.27
C LEU A 17 19.47 11.33 -3.36
N GLY A 18 19.51 10.07 -3.82
CA GLY A 18 20.05 8.94 -3.05
C GLY A 18 19.20 8.52 -1.83
N VAL A 19 17.92 8.94 -1.76
CA VAL A 19 17.08 8.71 -0.56
C VAL A 19 16.12 7.52 -0.67
N THR A 20 16.03 6.87 -1.82
CA THR A 20 15.08 5.77 -2.05
C THR A 20 15.22 4.62 -1.07
N GLY A 21 16.45 4.23 -0.72
CA GLY A 21 16.68 3.19 0.29
C GLY A 21 16.17 3.59 1.68
N ALA A 22 16.38 4.85 2.09
CA ALA A 22 15.90 5.36 3.37
C ALA A 22 14.36 5.39 3.42
N LEU A 23 13.72 5.83 2.33
CA LEU A 23 12.26 5.81 2.20
C LEU A 23 11.71 4.38 2.29
N ALA A 24 12.36 3.41 1.63
CA ALA A 24 11.97 2.00 1.72
C ALA A 24 12.09 1.45 3.15
N VAL A 25 13.13 1.84 3.89
CA VAL A 25 13.32 1.44 5.30
C VAL A 25 12.19 1.97 6.18
N LEU A 26 11.74 3.20 5.98
CA LEU A 26 10.58 3.75 6.70
C LEU A 26 9.30 2.94 6.44
N MET A 27 9.16 2.38 5.25
CA MET A 27 8.01 1.57 4.85
C MET A 27 8.11 0.10 5.26
N ARG A 28 9.25 -0.38 5.78
CA ARG A 28 9.53 -1.81 6.03
C ARG A 28 8.44 -2.50 6.85
N ASP A 29 7.94 -1.84 7.89
CA ASP A 29 6.87 -2.41 8.73
C ASP A 29 5.49 -1.93 8.27
N ALA A 30 5.39 -0.69 7.78
CA ALA A 30 4.15 -0.11 7.27
C ALA A 30 3.60 -0.83 6.03
N ILE A 31 4.43 -1.56 5.28
CA ILE A 31 3.98 -2.35 4.11
C ILE A 31 3.21 -3.62 4.50
N LYS A 32 3.20 -4.01 5.77
CA LYS A 32 2.52 -5.22 6.25
C LYS A 32 1.04 -4.91 6.52
N PRO A 33 0.08 -5.63 5.88
CA PRO A 33 -1.34 -5.46 6.20
C PRO A 33 -1.66 -5.74 7.67
N THR A 34 -2.61 -4.97 8.23
CA THR A 34 -3.07 -5.18 9.61
C THR A 34 -4.24 -6.14 9.63
N LEU A 35 -4.11 -7.26 10.34
CA LEU A 35 -5.22 -8.20 10.56
C LEU A 35 -6.12 -7.70 11.70
N MET A 36 -7.41 -7.63 11.42
CA MET A 36 -8.47 -7.28 12.37
C MET A 36 -9.67 -8.22 12.18
N GLN A 37 -10.79 -7.93 12.86
CA GLN A 37 -12.05 -8.66 12.71
C GLN A 37 -13.27 -7.74 12.78
N THR A 38 -14.39 -8.18 12.21
CA THR A 38 -15.71 -7.57 12.41
C THR A 38 -16.28 -7.89 13.80
N LEU A 39 -17.42 -7.27 14.14
CA LEU A 39 -18.19 -7.62 15.35
C LEU A 39 -18.70 -9.08 15.36
N GLU A 40 -18.81 -9.68 14.18
CA GLU A 40 -19.26 -11.07 13.98
C GLU A 40 -18.08 -12.06 13.97
N GLY A 41 -16.84 -11.58 14.16
CA GLY A 41 -15.65 -12.40 14.19
C GLY A 41 -15.07 -12.73 12.80
N THR A 42 -15.56 -12.12 11.73
CA THR A 42 -15.01 -12.31 10.38
C THR A 42 -13.65 -11.62 10.27
N PRO A 43 -12.59 -12.28 9.75
CA PRO A 43 -11.29 -11.65 9.57
C PRO A 43 -11.34 -10.52 8.52
N ILE A 44 -10.55 -9.47 8.76
CA ILE A 44 -10.38 -8.32 7.85
C ILE A 44 -8.89 -7.97 7.73
N LEU A 45 -8.43 -7.62 6.53
CA LEU A 45 -7.16 -6.91 6.35
C LEU A 45 -7.45 -5.42 6.11
N VAL A 46 -6.88 -4.55 6.96
CA VAL A 46 -6.93 -3.10 6.80
C VAL A 46 -5.55 -2.63 6.34
N HIS A 47 -5.45 -2.04 5.14
CA HIS A 47 -4.14 -1.63 4.62
C HIS A 47 -4.19 -0.66 3.45
N ALA A 48 -3.36 0.39 3.53
CA ALA A 48 -3.37 1.56 2.66
C ALA A 48 -4.71 2.31 2.69
N GLY A 49 -4.84 3.34 1.85
CA GLY A 49 -6.03 4.20 1.80
C GLY A 49 -5.80 5.45 0.94
N PRO A 50 -5.43 5.29 -0.35
CA PRO A 50 -5.23 6.43 -1.24
C PRO A 50 -6.58 7.09 -1.58
N PHE A 51 -6.55 8.36 -1.95
CA PHE A 51 -7.76 9.02 -2.47
C PHE A 51 -8.24 8.39 -3.79
N ALA A 52 -9.55 8.38 -4.01
CA ALA A 52 -10.17 7.84 -5.21
C ALA A 52 -10.31 8.84 -6.38
N ASN A 53 -9.96 10.12 -6.17
CA ASN A 53 -10.08 11.17 -7.18
C ASN A 53 -8.77 11.46 -7.94
N ILE A 54 -7.63 11.36 -7.27
CA ILE A 54 -6.29 11.60 -7.83
C ILE A 54 -5.39 10.35 -7.75
N ALA A 55 -5.93 9.24 -7.22
CA ALA A 55 -5.33 7.92 -7.20
C ALA A 55 -6.46 6.88 -7.34
N HIS A 56 -6.15 5.59 -7.16
CA HIS A 56 -7.08 4.50 -7.53
C HIS A 56 -8.16 4.20 -6.48
N GLY A 57 -7.99 4.61 -5.22
CA GLY A 57 -9.05 4.51 -4.20
C GLY A 57 -9.32 3.11 -3.66
N ASN A 58 -8.33 2.21 -3.66
CA ASN A 58 -8.47 0.85 -3.11
C ASN A 58 -7.48 0.60 -1.96
N SER A 59 -7.76 -0.44 -1.18
CA SER A 59 -6.78 -1.09 -0.31
C SER A 59 -5.55 -1.56 -1.10
N SER A 60 -4.47 -1.91 -0.39
CA SER A 60 -3.26 -2.36 -1.08
C SER A 60 -3.47 -3.70 -1.81
N ILE A 61 -2.82 -3.84 -2.98
CA ILE A 61 -2.77 -5.12 -3.71
C ILE A 61 -2.16 -6.27 -2.89
N LEU A 62 -1.31 -5.96 -1.92
CA LEU A 62 -0.67 -6.96 -1.07
C LEU A 62 -1.68 -7.60 -0.11
N ALA A 63 -2.59 -6.81 0.45
CA ALA A 63 -3.69 -7.30 1.27
C ALA A 63 -4.61 -8.22 0.45
N ASP A 64 -4.98 -7.79 -0.76
CA ASP A 64 -5.81 -8.59 -1.67
C ASP A 64 -5.14 -9.93 -2.02
N GLN A 65 -3.84 -9.91 -2.37
CA GLN A 65 -3.08 -11.13 -2.68
C GLN A 65 -2.96 -12.08 -1.49
N ILE A 66 -2.80 -11.56 -0.28
CA ILE A 66 -2.78 -12.38 0.94
C ILE A 66 -4.19 -12.97 1.16
N GLY A 67 -5.24 -12.16 1.04
CA GLY A 67 -6.62 -12.61 1.18
C GLY A 67 -6.96 -13.74 0.22
N LEU A 68 -6.65 -13.59 -1.07
CA LEU A 68 -6.89 -14.61 -2.10
C LEU A 68 -6.15 -15.92 -1.85
N LYS A 69 -5.04 -15.91 -1.11
CA LYS A 69 -4.28 -17.13 -0.76
C LYS A 69 -4.75 -17.77 0.54
N LEU A 70 -5.29 -16.99 1.48
CA LEU A 70 -5.73 -17.48 2.79
C LEU A 70 -7.19 -17.96 2.79
N VAL A 71 -8.01 -17.43 1.89
CA VAL A 71 -9.42 -17.79 1.79
C VAL A 71 -9.61 -19.06 0.96
N GLY A 72 -10.33 -20.04 1.52
CA GLY A 72 -10.77 -21.25 0.82
C GLY A 72 -11.94 -20.99 -0.13
N SER A 73 -12.38 -22.01 -0.87
CA SER A 73 -13.46 -21.92 -1.87
C SER A 73 -14.76 -21.28 -1.36
N ASP A 74 -15.07 -21.50 -0.08
CA ASP A 74 -16.31 -21.07 0.56
C ASP A 74 -16.08 -20.01 1.65
N GLY A 75 -14.83 -19.55 1.82
CA GLY A 75 -14.47 -18.53 2.79
C GLY A 75 -14.62 -17.12 2.22
N TYR A 76 -14.60 -16.13 3.09
CA TYR A 76 -14.40 -14.74 2.70
C TYR A 76 -13.59 -14.01 3.76
N ILE A 77 -12.90 -12.94 3.33
CA ILE A 77 -12.15 -12.04 4.18
C ILE A 77 -12.52 -10.61 3.77
N GLY A 78 -12.80 -9.73 4.73
CA GLY A 78 -13.11 -8.34 4.42
C GLY A 78 -11.85 -7.53 4.12
N MET A 79 -11.98 -6.53 3.26
CA MET A 79 -10.92 -5.56 2.93
C MET A 79 -11.39 -4.15 3.26
N TYR A 80 -10.52 -3.37 3.90
CA TYR A 80 -10.74 -1.94 4.20
C TYR A 80 -9.49 -1.10 3.93
#